data_AF-A0A2V9DIF5-F1
#
_entry.id   AF-A0A2V9DIF5-F1
#
_cell.length_a   1.000
_cell.length_b   1.000
_cell.length_c   1.000
_cell.angle_alpha   90.00
_cell.angle_beta   90.00
_cell.angle_gamma   90.00
#
_symmetry.space_group_name_H-M   'P 1'
#
loop_
_entity.id
_entity.type
_entity.pdbx_description
1 polymer ?
#
loop_
_entity_poly.entity_id
_entity_poly.type
_entity_poly.pdbx_seq_one_letter_code
_entity_poly.pdbx_strand_id
1 'polypeptide(L)'
;MARMTRSSKAHKRRNGRGARTPASPSNPLKKKTIETSGASQKATAEIVDPRVQQQLKQYEEALLYFQQQKFHKAKQILEKVIAGPSKELGDRAQVHQRIIEQRISRLPAPTPRTPEEHYQCGVAMMNLGRWDEAREHLLRARKLAPKADYVFYAMAALDCLTGEAEAAMENLKMAIELRPENRYHARNDEDFAFLQEDPRFTELLYPEREGSGS
;
A
#
# COMPACT_ATOMS: atom_id res chain seq x y z
N MET A 1 57.61 0.29 19.71
CA MET A 1 58.00 -1.05 19.21
C MET A 1 56.72 -1.76 18.79
N ALA A 2 56.49 -2.36 17.61
CA ALA A 2 57.18 -2.56 16.34
C ALA A 2 56.07 -2.83 15.27
N ARG A 3 56.07 -2.13 14.13
CA ARG A 3 56.31 -2.60 12.73
C ARG A 3 55.25 -3.55 12.12
N MET A 4 54.51 -3.14 11.07
CA MET A 4 54.82 -3.22 9.61
C MET A 4 54.78 -4.69 9.10
N THR A 5 54.10 -5.11 8.02
CA THR A 5 54.10 -4.62 6.62
C THR A 5 53.02 -5.27 5.73
N ARG A 6 52.72 -4.57 4.62
CA ARG A 6 51.99 -4.91 3.37
C ARG A 6 52.51 -6.14 2.58
N SER A 7 51.72 -6.63 1.60
CA SER A 7 52.07 -6.85 0.17
C SER A 7 51.16 -7.94 -0.46
N SER A 8 50.26 -7.68 -1.41
CA SER A 8 50.40 -7.49 -2.87
C SER A 8 50.90 -8.72 -3.67
N LYS A 9 50.10 -9.21 -4.64
CA LYS A 9 50.46 -9.34 -6.08
C LYS A 9 49.41 -10.08 -6.92
N ALA A 10 49.12 -9.48 -8.08
CA ALA A 10 48.53 -10.10 -9.25
C ALA A 10 49.51 -11.03 -9.98
N HIS A 11 48.98 -12.00 -10.74
CA HIS A 11 49.71 -12.72 -11.78
C HIS A 11 48.87 -12.85 -13.07
N LYS A 12 49.59 -12.82 -14.19
CA LYS A 12 49.15 -12.59 -15.57
C LYS A 12 49.66 -13.74 -16.46
N ARG A 13 48.96 -13.96 -17.60
CA ARG A 13 49.38 -14.68 -18.86
C ARG A 13 49.26 -16.21 -18.82
N ARG A 14 48.96 -16.97 -19.89
CA ARG A 14 49.23 -16.92 -21.36
C ARG A 14 48.02 -17.54 -22.11
N ASN A 15 47.58 -17.17 -23.33
CA ASN A 15 48.18 -16.96 -24.67
C ASN A 15 48.28 -18.23 -25.56
N GLY A 16 47.60 -18.22 -26.72
CA GLY A 16 47.78 -19.14 -27.87
C GLY A 16 46.71 -18.93 -28.96
N ARG A 17 46.95 -18.08 -29.98
CA ARG A 17 47.44 -18.39 -31.36
C ARG A 17 46.39 -19.11 -32.23
N GLY A 18 45.76 -18.43 -33.20
CA GLY A 18 46.14 -18.32 -34.62
C GLY A 18 44.84 -18.48 -35.46
N ALA A 19 44.62 -17.97 -36.67
CA ALA A 19 45.47 -17.55 -37.77
C ALA A 19 44.72 -16.57 -38.73
N ARG A 20 45.44 -16.13 -39.76
CA ARG A 20 45.22 -14.99 -40.68
C ARG A 20 44.20 -15.24 -41.83
N THR A 21 43.49 -14.15 -42.18
CA THR A 21 43.01 -13.56 -43.48
C THR A 21 43.46 -14.21 -44.82
N PRO A 22 42.76 -14.07 -45.99
CA PRO A 22 42.49 -12.78 -46.69
C PRO A 22 41.20 -12.67 -47.54
N ALA A 23 41.09 -11.56 -48.31
CA ALA A 23 39.88 -10.89 -48.81
C ALA A 23 39.56 -11.07 -50.33
N SER A 24 38.27 -10.85 -50.67
CA SER A 24 37.63 -10.28 -51.92
C SER A 24 37.85 -10.95 -53.31
N PRO A 25 37.08 -10.71 -54.42
CA PRO A 25 36.00 -9.72 -54.73
C PRO A 25 34.75 -10.21 -55.59
N SER A 26 33.77 -9.29 -55.80
CA SER A 26 32.91 -9.01 -57.00
C SER A 26 31.80 -9.95 -57.58
N ASN A 27 30.52 -9.55 -57.40
CA ASN A 27 29.41 -9.25 -58.37
C ASN A 27 28.86 -10.31 -59.40
N PRO A 28 27.71 -10.09 -60.10
CA PRO A 28 26.29 -10.09 -59.69
C PRO A 28 25.40 -11.11 -60.47
N LEU A 29 24.22 -11.51 -59.96
CA LEU A 29 23.20 -12.24 -60.74
C LEU A 29 21.77 -11.69 -60.48
N LYS A 30 21.04 -11.47 -61.58
CA LYS A 30 19.77 -10.75 -61.71
C LYS A 30 18.52 -11.62 -61.42
N LYS A 31 17.39 -10.88 -61.28
CA LYS A 31 15.95 -11.23 -61.46
C LYS A 31 15.29 -11.74 -60.16
N LYS A 32 14.12 -11.27 -59.74
CA LYS A 32 12.96 -10.84 -60.53
C LYS A 32 12.05 -9.96 -59.67
N THR A 33 11.54 -8.88 -60.27
CA THR A 33 10.48 -8.01 -59.75
C THR A 33 9.22 -8.82 -59.43
N ILE A 34 8.66 -8.63 -58.23
CA ILE A 34 7.23 -8.75 -57.96
C ILE A 34 6.85 -7.49 -57.19
N GLU A 35 6.28 -6.53 -57.91
CA GLU A 35 5.46 -5.49 -57.32
C GLU A 35 4.16 -6.15 -56.84
N THR A 36 3.87 -6.10 -55.55
CA THR A 36 2.50 -6.12 -55.07
C THR A 36 2.34 -5.07 -53.97
N SER A 37 1.92 -3.90 -54.43
CA SER A 37 0.90 -3.04 -53.82
C SER A 37 0.89 -2.98 -52.28
N GLY A 38 1.55 -1.94 -51.75
CA GLY A 38 1.23 -1.39 -50.44
C GLY A 38 -0.19 -0.84 -50.45
N ALA A 39 -1.15 -1.70 -50.14
CA ALA A 39 -2.50 -1.28 -49.78
C ALA A 39 -2.41 -0.55 -48.43
N SER A 40 -2.52 0.77 -48.51
CA SER A 40 -3.03 1.69 -47.48
C SER A 40 -3.31 1.03 -46.13
N GLN A 41 -2.41 1.25 -45.17
CA GLN A 41 -2.78 1.29 -43.75
C GLN A 41 -3.71 2.50 -43.54
N LYS A 42 -4.96 2.37 -43.99
CA LYS A 42 -6.03 3.31 -43.68
C LYS A 42 -6.58 2.91 -42.31
N ALA A 43 -6.22 3.73 -41.31
CA ALA A 43 -7.01 4.09 -40.14
C ALA A 43 -8.13 3.11 -39.74
N THR A 44 -7.83 2.16 -38.85
CA THR A 44 -8.86 1.61 -37.96
C THR A 44 -9.06 2.60 -36.82
N ALA A 45 -9.83 3.65 -37.06
CA ALA A 45 -10.56 4.28 -35.96
C ALA A 45 -11.62 3.25 -35.53
N GLU A 46 -11.22 2.31 -34.68
CA GLU A 46 -12.18 1.40 -34.04
C GLU A 46 -13.18 2.26 -33.28
N ILE A 47 -14.45 2.17 -33.69
CA ILE A 47 -15.57 2.68 -32.92
C ILE A 47 -15.63 1.79 -31.66
N VAL A 48 -14.85 2.15 -30.64
CA VAL A 48 -14.88 1.44 -29.36
C VAL A 48 -16.27 1.66 -28.78
N ASP A 49 -17.06 0.60 -28.69
CA ASP A 49 -18.39 0.62 -28.09
C ASP A 49 -18.31 1.38 -26.74
N PRO A 50 -19.15 2.41 -26.50
CA PRO A 50 -19.14 3.16 -25.26
C PRO A 50 -19.16 2.29 -24.00
N ARG A 51 -19.76 1.10 -24.07
CA ARG A 51 -19.79 0.12 -22.98
C ARG A 51 -18.42 -0.52 -22.73
N VAL A 52 -17.67 -0.81 -23.79
CA VAL A 52 -16.29 -1.32 -23.70
C VAL A 52 -15.36 -0.22 -23.17
N GLN A 53 -15.58 1.03 -23.57
CA GLN A 53 -14.81 2.15 -23.03
C GLN A 53 -15.09 2.41 -21.54
N GLN A 54 -16.34 2.25 -21.11
CA GLN A 54 -16.69 2.28 -19.69
C GLN A 54 -16.06 1.11 -18.91
N GLN A 55 -16.07 -0.09 -19.48
CA GLN A 55 -15.42 -1.27 -18.90
C GLN A 55 -13.91 -1.07 -18.74
N LEU A 56 -13.25 -0.45 -19.73
CA LEU A 56 -11.82 -0.11 -19.66
C LEU A 56 -11.54 0.87 -18.51
N LYS A 57 -12.35 1.93 -18.36
CA LYS A 57 -12.22 2.88 -17.24
C LYS A 57 -12.37 2.21 -15.88
N GLN A 58 -13.34 1.31 -15.74
CA GLN A 58 -13.51 0.52 -14.51
C GLN A 58 -12.29 -0.36 -14.25
N TYR A 59 -11.71 -0.96 -15.28
CA TYR A 59 -10.51 -1.76 -15.15
C TYR A 59 -9.30 -0.92 -14.68
N GLU A 60 -9.09 0.26 -15.28
CA GLU A 60 -8.04 1.19 -14.86
C GLU A 60 -8.23 1.64 -13.40
N GLU A 61 -9.46 1.98 -13.00
CA GLU A 61 -9.80 2.34 -11.62
C GLU A 61 -9.49 1.18 -10.66
N ALA A 62 -9.84 -0.06 -11.02
CA ALA A 62 -9.53 -1.23 -10.21
C ALA A 62 -8.02 -1.43 -10.05
N LEU A 63 -7.22 -1.14 -11.08
CA LEU A 63 -5.76 -1.21 -11.00
C LEU A 63 -5.17 -0.14 -10.08
N LEU A 64 -5.76 1.07 -10.04
CA LEU A 64 -5.35 2.10 -9.08
C LEU A 64 -5.59 1.64 -7.64
N TYR A 65 -6.77 1.07 -7.34
CA TYR A 65 -7.04 0.50 -6.03
C TYR A 65 -6.14 -0.69 -5.71
N PHE A 66 -5.80 -1.51 -6.70
CA PHE A 66 -4.87 -2.63 -6.54
C PHE A 66 -3.47 -2.16 -6.17
N GLN A 67 -2.96 -1.09 -6.82
CA GLN A 67 -1.68 -0.47 -6.50
C GLN A 67 -1.68 0.14 -5.08
N GLN A 68 -2.79 0.74 -4.67
CA GLN A 68 -2.99 1.26 -3.31
C GLN A 68 -3.22 0.18 -2.26
N GLN A 69 -3.15 -1.11 -2.62
CA GLN A 69 -3.44 -2.25 -1.74
C GLN A 69 -4.87 -2.27 -1.15
N LYS A 70 -5.79 -1.49 -1.72
CA LYS A 70 -7.22 -1.47 -1.36
C LYS A 70 -7.93 -2.66 -2.02
N PHE A 71 -7.53 -3.85 -1.64
CA PHE A 71 -7.90 -5.12 -2.30
C PHE A 71 -9.40 -5.38 -2.35
N HIS A 72 -10.14 -5.03 -1.30
CA HIS A 72 -11.61 -5.19 -1.27
C HIS A 72 -12.31 -4.30 -2.30
N LYS A 73 -11.95 -3.01 -2.38
CA LYS A 73 -12.51 -2.06 -3.38
C LYS A 73 -12.12 -2.49 -4.80
N ALA A 74 -10.86 -2.86 -5.01
CA ALA A 74 -10.37 -3.37 -6.30
C ALA A 74 -11.15 -4.61 -6.75
N LYS A 75 -11.40 -5.59 -5.85
CA LYS A 75 -12.16 -6.81 -6.17
C LYS A 75 -13.57 -6.49 -6.68
N GLN A 76 -14.29 -5.63 -5.99
CA GLN A 76 -15.67 -5.25 -6.37
C GLN A 76 -15.74 -4.62 -7.76
N ILE A 77 -14.73 -3.82 -8.14
CA ILE A 77 -14.69 -3.19 -9.46
C ILE A 77 -14.30 -4.22 -10.53
N LEU A 78 -13.31 -5.08 -10.25
CA LEU A 78 -12.93 -6.15 -11.18
C LEU A 78 -14.08 -7.11 -11.48
N GLU A 79 -14.95 -7.42 -10.51
CA GLU A 79 -16.15 -8.23 -10.75
C GLU A 79 -17.08 -7.59 -11.80
N LYS A 80 -17.23 -6.26 -11.77
CA LYS A 80 -18.00 -5.52 -12.80
C LYS A 80 -17.30 -5.57 -14.16
N VAL A 81 -15.98 -5.47 -14.18
CA VAL A 81 -15.17 -5.58 -15.41
C VAL A 81 -15.31 -6.98 -16.02
N ILE A 82 -15.30 -8.03 -15.19
CA ILE A 82 -15.45 -9.43 -15.64
C ILE A 82 -16.84 -9.68 -16.24
N ALA A 83 -17.88 -9.04 -15.69
CA ALA A 83 -19.24 -9.14 -16.22
C ALA A 83 -19.49 -8.26 -17.47
N GLY A 84 -18.50 -7.47 -17.89
CA GLY A 84 -18.63 -6.54 -19.02
C GLY A 84 -18.58 -7.22 -20.40
N PRO A 85 -18.87 -6.46 -21.48
CA PRO A 85 -19.00 -7.00 -22.84
C PRO A 85 -17.67 -7.45 -23.48
N SER A 86 -16.54 -6.85 -23.11
CA SER A 86 -15.22 -7.28 -23.59
C SER A 86 -14.69 -8.45 -22.79
N LYS A 87 -14.59 -9.62 -23.45
CA LYS A 87 -13.97 -10.81 -22.87
C LYS A 87 -12.50 -10.60 -22.53
N GLU A 88 -11.74 -9.90 -23.37
CA GLU A 88 -10.31 -9.69 -23.15
C GLU A 88 -10.05 -8.91 -21.85
N LEU A 89 -10.82 -7.84 -21.60
CA LEU A 89 -10.74 -7.09 -20.34
C LEU A 89 -11.18 -7.95 -19.16
N GLY A 90 -12.21 -8.78 -19.34
CA GLY A 90 -12.65 -9.74 -18.32
C GLY A 90 -11.56 -10.76 -17.95
N ASP A 91 -10.88 -11.34 -18.93
CA ASP A 91 -9.81 -12.32 -18.71
C ASP A 91 -8.62 -11.70 -17.97
N ARG A 92 -8.23 -10.47 -18.36
CA ARG A 92 -7.20 -9.71 -17.63
C ARG A 92 -7.63 -9.41 -16.20
N ALA A 93 -8.87 -8.97 -16.00
CA ALA A 93 -9.43 -8.70 -14.68
C ALA A 93 -9.47 -9.96 -13.79
N GLN A 94 -9.75 -11.14 -14.35
CA GLN A 94 -9.69 -12.40 -13.59
C GLN A 94 -8.30 -12.72 -13.05
N VAL A 95 -7.23 -12.41 -13.80
CA VAL A 95 -5.86 -12.61 -13.31
C VAL A 95 -5.60 -11.75 -12.08
N HIS A 96 -5.96 -10.47 -12.14
CA HIS A 96 -5.84 -9.57 -10.98
C HIS A 96 -6.74 -10.01 -9.82
N GLN A 97 -7.97 -10.46 -10.09
CA GLN A 97 -8.89 -10.94 -9.08
C GLN A 97 -8.32 -12.14 -8.33
N ARG A 98 -7.67 -13.10 -9.01
CA ARG A 98 -7.01 -14.24 -8.35
C ARG A 98 -5.85 -13.82 -7.46
N ILE A 99 -5.03 -12.87 -7.91
CA ILE A 99 -3.93 -12.32 -7.08
C ILE A 99 -4.49 -11.63 -5.84
N ILE A 100 -5.55 -10.84 -6.02
CA ILE A 100 -6.27 -10.19 -4.92
C ILE A 100 -6.83 -11.24 -3.96
N GLU A 101 -7.49 -12.27 -4.48
CA GLU A 101 -8.04 -13.35 -3.67
C GLU A 101 -6.96 -14.06 -2.90
N GLN A 102 -5.82 -14.39 -3.51
CA GLN A 102 -4.70 -14.99 -2.79
C GLN A 102 -4.14 -14.06 -1.70
N ARG A 103 -4.07 -12.75 -1.97
CA ARG A 103 -3.62 -11.75 -0.99
C ARG A 103 -4.60 -11.60 0.17
N ILE A 104 -5.91 -11.69 -0.10
CA ILE A 104 -6.98 -11.67 0.91
C ILE A 104 -7.10 -13.03 1.63
N SER A 105 -6.83 -14.14 0.94
CA SER A 105 -7.04 -15.52 1.40
C SER A 105 -5.87 -16.13 2.14
N ARG A 106 -4.78 -15.38 2.39
CA ARG A 106 -3.93 -15.72 3.55
C ARG A 106 -4.90 -15.76 4.72
N LEU A 107 -5.21 -17.00 5.14
CA LEU A 107 -6.40 -17.44 5.87
C LEU A 107 -7.18 -16.29 6.50
N PRO A 108 -8.51 -16.14 6.23
CA PRO A 108 -9.28 -15.13 6.93
C PRO A 108 -9.01 -15.32 8.40
N ALA A 109 -8.36 -14.32 9.01
CA ALA A 109 -8.18 -14.29 10.44
C ALA A 109 -9.57 -14.53 11.03
N PRO A 110 -9.71 -15.39 12.06
CA PRO A 110 -11.01 -15.67 12.65
C PRO A 110 -11.76 -14.36 12.83
N THR A 111 -13.00 -14.30 12.31
CA THR A 111 -13.82 -13.08 12.38
C THR A 111 -13.84 -12.59 13.82
N PRO A 112 -13.32 -11.38 14.10
CA PRO A 112 -13.28 -10.86 15.46
C PRO A 112 -14.69 -10.72 16.02
N ARG A 113 -14.88 -11.10 17.28
CA ARG A 113 -16.17 -11.08 17.98
C ARG A 113 -16.10 -10.32 19.29
N THR A 114 -14.95 -10.27 19.94
CA THR A 114 -14.77 -9.52 21.18
C THR A 114 -14.27 -8.10 20.90
N PRO A 115 -14.48 -7.15 21.83
CA PRO A 115 -13.86 -5.84 21.75
C PRO A 115 -12.33 -5.93 21.60
N GLU A 116 -11.69 -6.85 22.34
CA GLU A 116 -10.25 -7.05 22.36
C GLU A 116 -9.72 -7.57 21.02
N GLU A 117 -10.42 -8.51 20.38
CA GLU A 117 -10.06 -9.01 19.05
C GLU A 117 -10.21 -7.92 17.99
N HIS A 118 -11.30 -7.13 18.06
CA HIS A 118 -11.47 -5.98 17.16
C HIS A 118 -10.38 -4.92 17.39
N TYR A 119 -10.02 -4.63 18.63
CA TYR A 119 -8.92 -3.74 18.95
C TYR A 119 -7.59 -4.23 18.38
N GLN A 120 -7.24 -5.51 18.59
CA GLN A 120 -6.02 -6.12 18.05
C GLN A 120 -5.98 -6.05 16.52
N CYS A 121 -7.11 -6.31 15.84
CA CYS A 121 -7.21 -6.11 14.40
C CYS A 121 -7.02 -4.64 14.00
N GLY A 122 -7.62 -3.70 14.74
CA GLY A 122 -7.46 -2.27 14.52
C GLY A 122 -5.99 -1.84 14.55
N VAL A 123 -5.28 -2.19 15.62
CA VAL A 123 -3.85 -1.93 15.80
C VAL A 123 -3.02 -2.60 14.71
N ALA A 124 -3.32 -3.86 14.35
CA ALA A 124 -2.63 -4.53 13.26
C ALA A 124 -2.82 -3.81 11.91
N MET A 125 -4.01 -3.26 11.64
CA MET A 125 -4.27 -2.48 10.43
C MET A 125 -3.56 -1.12 10.46
N MET A 126 -3.45 -0.46 11.62
CA MET A 126 -2.65 0.76 11.79
C MET A 126 -1.19 0.51 11.43
N ASN A 127 -0.59 -0.55 11.97
CA ASN A 127 0.80 -0.94 11.67
C ASN A 127 1.04 -1.25 10.19
N LEU A 128 0.00 -1.66 9.46
CA LEU A 128 0.03 -1.92 8.03
C LEU A 128 -0.30 -0.69 7.17
N GLY A 129 -0.60 0.47 7.78
CA GLY A 129 -1.02 1.69 7.08
C GLY A 129 -2.43 1.61 6.48
N ARG A 130 -3.25 0.65 6.91
CA ARG A 130 -4.61 0.41 6.41
C ARG A 130 -5.63 1.16 7.25
N TRP A 131 -5.60 2.49 7.16
CA TRP A 131 -6.33 3.40 8.05
C TRP A 131 -7.85 3.20 8.06
N ASP A 132 -8.47 3.02 6.89
CA ASP A 132 -9.92 2.79 6.77
C ASP A 132 -10.36 1.55 7.55
N GLU A 133 -9.59 0.46 7.45
CA GLU A 133 -9.89 -0.82 8.09
C GLU A 133 -9.59 -0.80 9.58
N ALA A 134 -8.53 -0.08 9.99
CA ALA A 134 -8.27 0.20 11.39
C ALA A 134 -9.47 0.91 12.04
N ARG A 135 -9.99 1.96 11.38
CA ARG A 135 -11.15 2.72 11.87
C ARG A 135 -12.38 1.83 12.01
N GLU A 136 -12.67 0.99 11.02
CA GLU A 136 -13.80 0.08 11.05
C GLU A 136 -13.73 -0.89 12.25
N HIS A 137 -12.55 -1.45 12.51
CA HIS A 137 -12.34 -2.36 13.62
C HIS A 137 -12.43 -1.65 14.98
N LEU A 138 -11.80 -0.48 15.14
CA LEU A 138 -11.87 0.28 16.39
C LEU A 138 -13.29 0.78 16.69
N LEU A 139 -14.07 1.18 15.67
CA LEU A 139 -15.48 1.54 15.85
C LEU A 139 -16.34 0.37 16.34
N ARG A 140 -16.07 -0.85 15.85
CA ARG A 140 -16.73 -2.06 16.36
C ARG A 140 -16.31 -2.36 17.80
N ALA A 141 -15.02 -2.26 18.12
CA ALA A 141 -14.53 -2.42 19.48
C ALA A 141 -15.22 -1.43 20.43
N ARG A 142 -15.32 -0.15 20.05
CA ARG A 142 -15.99 0.90 20.84
C ARG A 142 -17.47 0.59 21.06
N LYS A 143 -18.16 0.07 20.04
CA LYS A 143 -19.57 -0.32 20.16
C LYS A 143 -19.76 -1.46 21.16
N LEU A 144 -18.85 -2.43 21.18
CA LEU A 144 -18.92 -3.58 22.09
C LEU A 144 -18.46 -3.23 23.51
N ALA A 145 -17.51 -2.32 23.66
CA ALA A 145 -16.98 -1.86 24.94
C ALA A 145 -16.91 -0.31 24.99
N PRO A 146 -18.04 0.37 25.26
CA PRO A 146 -18.13 1.83 25.21
C PRO A 146 -17.36 2.56 26.33
N LYS A 147 -16.78 1.83 27.29
CA LYS A 147 -15.97 2.37 28.40
C LYS A 147 -14.55 1.79 28.44
N ALA A 148 -14.11 1.15 27.35
CA ALA A 148 -12.75 0.63 27.25
C ALA A 148 -11.79 1.77 26.88
N ASP A 149 -10.99 2.22 27.85
CA ASP A 149 -10.03 3.31 27.67
C ASP A 149 -9.03 3.03 26.53
N TYR A 150 -8.56 1.77 26.43
CA TYR A 150 -7.63 1.33 25.40
C TYR A 150 -8.20 1.47 23.97
N VAL A 151 -9.52 1.40 23.78
CA VAL A 151 -10.14 1.61 22.46
C VAL A 151 -10.11 3.08 22.08
N PHE A 152 -10.46 3.97 23.02
CA PHE A 152 -10.37 5.42 22.78
C PHE A 152 -8.92 5.85 22.53
N TYR A 153 -7.97 5.28 23.27
CA TYR A 153 -6.55 5.55 23.07
C TYR A 153 -6.09 5.16 21.66
N ALA A 154 -6.41 3.96 21.18
CA ALA A 154 -6.06 3.56 19.82
C ALA A 154 -6.79 4.37 18.73
N MET A 155 -8.04 4.81 18.98
CA MET A 155 -8.71 5.73 18.06
C MET A 155 -8.00 7.08 18.00
N ALA A 156 -7.53 7.60 19.14
CA ALA A 156 -6.77 8.84 19.17
C ALA A 156 -5.45 8.73 18.40
N ALA A 157 -4.71 7.64 18.57
CA ALA A 157 -3.50 7.35 17.81
C ALA A 157 -3.79 7.25 16.29
N LEU A 158 -4.86 6.55 15.90
CA LEU A 158 -5.29 6.48 14.49
C LEU A 158 -5.65 7.86 13.92
N ASP A 159 -6.35 8.68 14.70
CA ASP A 159 -6.71 10.04 14.30
C ASP A 159 -5.46 10.91 14.09
N CYS A 160 -4.44 10.81 14.97
CA CYS A 160 -3.14 11.46 14.76
C CYS A 160 -2.45 10.99 13.47
N LEU A 161 -2.36 9.68 13.26
CA LEU A 161 -1.73 9.08 12.07
C LEU A 161 -2.44 9.48 10.76
N THR A 162 -3.71 9.89 10.85
CA THR A 162 -4.51 10.35 9.71
C THR A 162 -4.66 11.88 9.62
N GLY A 163 -4.04 12.63 10.54
CA GLY A 163 -4.03 14.10 10.54
C GLY A 163 -5.28 14.76 11.12
N GLU A 164 -6.13 13.99 11.80
CA GLU A 164 -7.40 14.43 12.38
C GLU A 164 -7.21 14.93 13.83
N ALA A 165 -6.55 16.09 14.00
CA ALA A 165 -6.10 16.59 15.31
C ALA A 165 -7.23 16.71 16.36
N GLU A 166 -8.38 17.28 15.98
CA GLU A 166 -9.49 17.49 16.92
C GLU A 166 -10.08 16.17 17.41
N ALA A 167 -10.29 15.20 16.51
CA ALA A 167 -10.79 13.88 16.85
C ALA A 167 -9.79 13.13 17.75
N ALA A 168 -8.49 13.28 17.46
CA ALA A 168 -7.43 12.69 18.29
C ALA A 168 -7.47 13.24 19.72
N MET A 169 -7.58 14.56 19.88
CA MET A 169 -7.68 15.22 21.19
C MET A 169 -8.92 14.77 21.97
N GLU A 170 -10.09 14.70 21.32
CA GLU A 170 -11.32 14.23 21.95
C GLU A 170 -11.23 12.77 22.44
N ASN A 171 -10.73 11.87 21.58
CA ASN A 171 -10.56 10.47 21.92
C ASN A 171 -9.51 10.27 23.01
N LEU A 172 -8.39 10.99 22.96
CA LEU A 172 -7.36 10.90 23.99
C LEU A 172 -7.87 11.42 25.34
N LYS A 173 -8.64 12.51 25.35
CA LYS A 173 -9.28 13.03 26.56
C LYS A 173 -10.19 11.98 27.19
N MET A 174 -11.04 11.33 26.38
CA MET A 174 -11.91 10.26 26.87
C MET A 174 -11.11 9.07 27.43
N ALA A 175 -10.01 8.67 26.78
CA ALA A 175 -9.13 7.62 27.28
C ALA A 175 -8.51 7.98 28.65
N ILE A 176 -8.12 9.24 28.84
CA ILE A 176 -7.54 9.75 30.08
C ILE A 176 -8.60 9.88 31.20
N GLU A 177 -9.83 10.29 30.86
CA GLU A 177 -10.95 10.34 31.81
C GLU A 177 -11.32 8.95 32.32
N LEU A 178 -11.27 7.94 31.45
CA LEU A 178 -11.52 6.54 31.82
C LEU A 178 -10.34 5.93 32.60
N ARG A 179 -9.10 6.26 32.23
CA ARG A 179 -7.88 5.86 32.93
C ARG A 179 -6.80 6.94 32.90
N PRO A 180 -6.54 7.62 34.03
CA PRO A 180 -5.54 8.70 34.09
C PRO A 180 -4.11 8.29 33.70
N GLU A 181 -3.75 7.02 33.84
CA GLU A 181 -2.44 6.47 33.47
C GLU A 181 -2.13 6.64 31.97
N ASN A 182 -3.16 6.77 31.13
CA ASN A 182 -3.00 7.05 29.70
C ASN A 182 -2.24 8.35 29.42
N ARG A 183 -2.18 9.30 30.36
CA ARG A 183 -1.29 10.48 30.24
C ARG A 183 0.18 10.05 30.14
N TYR A 184 0.60 9.08 30.94
CA TYR A 184 1.98 8.61 30.91
C TYR A 184 2.30 7.89 29.60
N HIS A 185 1.36 7.10 29.08
CA HIS A 185 1.51 6.42 27.79
C HIS A 185 1.62 7.46 26.65
N ALA A 186 0.68 8.39 26.54
CA ALA A 186 0.64 9.37 25.46
C ALA A 186 1.85 10.31 25.42
N ARG A 187 2.48 10.63 26.57
CA ARG A 187 3.71 11.42 26.63
C ARG A 187 4.89 10.77 25.89
N ASN A 188 4.94 9.44 25.86
CA ASN A 188 6.08 8.67 25.36
C ASN A 188 5.79 7.96 24.03
N ASP A 189 4.62 8.22 23.44
CA ASP A 189 4.10 7.48 22.30
C ASP A 189 4.22 8.32 21.02
N GLU A 190 4.98 7.79 20.06
CA GLU A 190 5.32 8.48 18.81
C GLU A 190 4.10 8.68 17.90
N ASP A 191 3.03 7.89 18.08
CA ASP A 191 1.80 8.07 17.32
C ASP A 191 1.15 9.44 17.58
N PHE A 192 1.46 10.08 18.72
CA PHE A 192 0.99 11.43 19.06
C PHE A 192 1.98 12.53 18.69
N ALA A 193 3.06 12.23 17.94
CA ALA A 193 4.04 13.24 17.52
C ALA A 193 3.38 14.45 16.82
N PHE A 194 2.31 14.20 16.06
CA PHE A 194 1.53 15.23 15.38
C PHE A 194 0.89 16.26 16.33
N LEU A 195 0.60 15.88 17.58
CA LEU A 195 -0.02 16.77 18.58
C LEU A 195 0.98 17.47 19.49
N GLN A 196 2.28 17.13 19.42
CA GLN A 196 3.29 17.67 20.34
C GLN A 196 3.43 19.19 20.27
N GLU A 197 3.15 19.79 19.11
CA GLU A 197 3.17 21.24 18.93
C GLU A 197 1.87 21.94 19.37
N ASP A 198 0.80 21.19 19.67
CA ASP A 198 -0.46 21.74 20.15
C ASP A 198 -0.39 21.96 21.68
N PRO A 199 -0.51 23.22 22.17
CA PRO A 199 -0.48 23.50 23.61
C PRO A 199 -1.57 22.74 24.38
N ARG A 200 -2.73 22.49 23.77
CA ARG A 200 -3.84 21.76 24.39
C ARG A 200 -3.45 20.31 24.70
N PHE A 201 -2.59 19.71 23.89
CA PHE A 201 -2.06 18.37 24.14
C PHE A 201 -1.18 18.37 25.38
N THR A 202 -0.32 19.39 25.54
CA THR A 202 0.50 19.54 26.75
C THR A 202 -0.36 19.69 28.00
N GLU A 203 -1.38 20.56 27.98
CA GLU A 203 -2.34 20.72 29.10
C GLU A 203 -3.08 19.41 29.40
N LEU A 204 -3.48 18.67 28.36
CA LEU A 204 -4.13 17.37 28.49
C LEU A 204 -3.19 16.30 29.07
N LEU A 205 -1.87 16.45 28.97
CA LEU A 205 -0.94 15.49 29.57
C LEU A 205 -0.48 15.92 30.95
N TYR A 206 -0.42 17.21 31.25
CA TYR A 206 0.08 17.78 32.50
C TYR A 206 -1.00 18.72 33.07
N PRO A 207 -2.08 18.19 33.67
CA PRO A 207 -3.05 19.05 34.30
C PRO A 207 -2.31 19.80 35.41
N GLU A 208 -2.46 21.13 35.46
CA GLU A 208 -1.94 21.90 36.60
C GLU A 208 -2.41 21.20 37.87
N ARG A 209 -1.49 20.98 38.82
CA ARG A 209 -1.86 20.39 40.11
C ARG A 209 -2.96 21.27 40.68
N GLU A 210 -4.20 20.81 40.68
CA GLU A 210 -5.22 21.37 41.56
C GLU A 210 -4.59 21.38 42.95
N GLY A 211 -4.58 22.58 43.54
CA GLY A 211 -3.69 22.93 44.63
C GLY A 211 -3.63 21.85 45.70
N SER A 212 -2.40 21.45 46.03
CA SER A 212 -2.06 21.15 47.41
C SER A 212 -2.27 22.43 48.22
N GLY A 213 -3.53 22.75 48.47
CA GLY A 213 -4.01 23.89 49.22
C GLY A 213 -4.71 23.38 50.46
N SER A 214 -3.97 23.43 51.57
CA SER A 214 -4.39 23.31 52.97
C SER A 214 -4.51 21.89 53.53
#